data_AF-A0AA37L7C7-F1
#
_entry.id   AF-A0AA37L7C7-F1
#
_cell.length_a   1.000
_cell.length_b   1.000
_cell.length_c   1.000
_cell.angle_alpha   90.00
_cell.angle_beta   90.00
_cell.angle_gamma   90.00
#
_symmetry.space_group_name_H-M   'P 1'
#
loop_
_entity.id
_entity.type
_entity.pdbx_description
1 polymer ?
#
loop_
_entity_poly.entity_id
_entity_poly.type
_entity_poly.pdbx_seq_one_letter_code
_entity_poly.pdbx_strand_id
1 'polypeptide(L)'
;MSAAIDLPTTSSSLLDIDLFTSFTEGEDTNMTYDWTNQPLAALEPLDNLLNRLSPQSLSHSGPEEDISAAELSTLHSHYFDSFYFSIPFLNRDRFLAESTGGGGPAVSALVYAVALAGCAHSSKDPNRQSTCYSLARNYAEKCERDGGLNDINFVQALLFIGRF
;
A
#
# COMPACT_ATOMS: atom_id res chain seq x y z
N MET A 1 10.00 -61.35 -28.94
CA MET A 1 9.31 -60.05 -29.02
C MET A 1 8.66 -59.84 -27.66
N SER A 2 9.36 -59.20 -26.72
CA SER A 2 9.32 -57.75 -26.41
C SER A 2 8.18 -57.46 -25.43
N ALA A 3 8.31 -56.70 -24.35
CA ALA A 3 9.39 -56.15 -23.54
C ALA A 3 8.73 -55.71 -22.21
N ALA A 4 9.44 -55.76 -21.09
CA ALA A 4 9.05 -55.10 -19.83
C ALA A 4 9.64 -53.68 -19.82
N ILE A 5 8.83 -52.63 -19.59
CA ILE A 5 9.22 -51.21 -19.46
C ILE A 5 8.07 -50.48 -18.70
N ASP A 6 8.19 -50.20 -17.39
CA ASP A 6 8.60 -48.94 -16.69
C ASP A 6 7.52 -47.82 -16.68
N LEU A 7 6.97 -47.39 -15.51
CA LEU A 7 7.43 -46.36 -14.52
C LEU A 7 6.55 -45.08 -14.66
N PRO A 8 6.27 -44.22 -13.64
CA PRO A 8 7.01 -44.06 -12.39
C PRO A 8 6.23 -44.08 -11.08
N THR A 9 6.88 -44.72 -10.11
CA THR A 9 6.99 -44.25 -8.73
C THR A 9 7.79 -42.95 -8.75
N THR A 10 7.17 -41.82 -8.42
CA THR A 10 7.90 -40.59 -8.10
C THR A 10 7.68 -40.26 -6.63
N SER A 11 8.61 -40.73 -5.82
CA SER A 11 8.93 -40.14 -4.53
C SER A 11 9.56 -38.76 -4.76
N SER A 12 8.90 -37.70 -4.31
CA SER A 12 9.51 -36.42 -3.88
C SER A 12 8.37 -35.60 -3.27
N SER A 13 8.24 -35.60 -1.93
CA SER A 13 8.91 -34.70 -0.97
C SER A 13 8.35 -33.27 -1.01
N LEU A 14 8.06 -32.77 0.20
CA LEU A 14 7.60 -31.41 0.54
C LEU A 14 6.14 -31.21 0.13
N LEU A 15 5.18 -31.24 1.06
CA LEU A 15 5.04 -30.21 2.09
C LEU A 15 4.62 -30.84 3.43
N ASP A 16 5.55 -30.79 4.37
CA ASP A 16 5.34 -31.03 5.80
C ASP A 16 4.45 -29.89 6.34
N ILE A 17 3.14 -30.05 6.19
CA ILE A 17 2.11 -29.13 6.70
C ILE A 17 1.63 -29.69 8.02
N ASP A 18 2.51 -29.75 9.01
CA ASP A 18 2.14 -30.00 10.41
C ASP A 18 2.95 -29.08 11.35
N LEU A 19 3.11 -27.81 10.96
CA LEU A 19 3.74 -26.77 11.80
C LEU A 19 2.82 -26.26 12.92
N PHE A 20 1.53 -26.61 12.92
CA PHE A 20 0.53 -26.05 13.85
C PHE A 20 -0.22 -27.10 14.70
N THR A 21 0.13 -28.38 14.61
CA THR A 21 -0.68 -29.48 15.19
C THR A 21 0.11 -30.41 16.11
N SER A 22 1.42 -30.24 16.31
CA SER A 22 2.18 -31.02 17.28
C SER A 22 2.01 -30.50 18.72
N PHE A 23 0.77 -30.46 19.20
CA PHE A 23 0.53 -30.46 20.65
C PHE A 23 0.82 -31.87 21.17
N THR A 24 2.10 -32.14 21.45
CA THR A 24 2.47 -33.29 22.27
C THR A 24 2.21 -32.93 23.73
N GLU A 25 1.22 -33.61 24.27
CA GLU A 25 0.80 -33.63 25.65
C GLU A 25 1.90 -34.30 26.49
N GLY A 26 2.58 -33.53 27.36
CA GLY A 26 3.55 -34.09 28.31
C GLY A 26 4.55 -33.10 28.89
N GLU A 27 4.48 -32.90 30.20
CA GLU A 27 5.43 -32.24 31.11
C GLU A 27 5.40 -30.70 31.21
N ASP A 28 4.59 -30.24 32.18
CA ASP A 28 4.83 -29.19 33.17
C ASP A 28 6.12 -28.35 33.07
N THR A 29 6.34 -27.64 31.96
CA THR A 29 7.29 -26.52 31.95
C THR A 29 6.53 -25.24 32.28
N ASN A 30 6.75 -24.77 33.49
CA ASN A 30 6.33 -23.47 34.00
C ASN A 30 6.90 -22.33 33.12
N MET A 31 6.24 -22.03 32.00
CA MET A 31 6.61 -20.92 31.10
C MET A 31 6.16 -19.59 31.71
N THR A 32 6.86 -19.18 32.77
CA THR A 32 6.75 -17.83 33.29
C THR A 32 7.58 -16.95 32.36
N TYR A 33 6.93 -16.33 31.37
CA TYR A 33 7.60 -15.39 30.47
C TYR A 33 8.00 -14.13 31.27
N ASP A 34 9.28 -14.04 31.64
CA ASP A 34 9.86 -12.85 32.24
C ASP A 34 10.14 -11.81 31.14
N TRP A 35 9.17 -10.92 30.91
CA TRP A 35 9.24 -9.83 29.94
C TRP A 35 10.28 -8.74 30.27
N THR A 36 11.08 -8.90 31.33
CA THR A 36 11.93 -7.80 31.82
C THR A 36 13.41 -7.88 31.43
N ASN A 37 13.88 -8.96 30.78
CA ASN A 37 15.32 -9.17 30.58
C ASN A 37 15.73 -9.59 29.15
N GLN A 38 15.42 -8.76 28.16
CA GLN A 38 16.18 -8.76 26.90
C GLN A 38 16.91 -7.41 26.72
N PRO A 39 18.24 -7.41 26.52
CA PRO A 39 18.97 -6.18 26.27
C PRO A 39 18.57 -5.63 24.89
N LEU A 40 18.09 -4.38 24.88
CA LEU A 40 17.72 -3.55 23.72
C LEU A 40 18.84 -3.36 22.66
N ALA A 41 19.98 -4.03 22.78
CA ALA A 41 21.12 -3.91 21.86
C ALA A 41 20.83 -4.43 20.44
N ALA A 42 19.80 -5.27 20.26
CA ALA A 42 19.39 -5.77 18.95
C ALA A 42 18.52 -4.77 18.15
N LEU A 43 18.11 -3.64 18.75
CA LEU A 43 17.28 -2.63 18.08
C LEU A 43 18.07 -1.47 17.46
N GLU A 44 19.36 -1.29 17.79
CA GLU A 44 20.18 -0.23 17.17
C GLU A 44 20.25 -0.30 15.63
N PRO A 45 20.31 -1.50 14.99
CA PRO A 45 20.25 -1.58 13.54
C PRO A 45 18.91 -1.11 12.99
N LEU A 46 17.82 -1.29 13.75
CA LEU A 46 16.47 -0.93 13.35
C LEU A 46 16.19 0.56 13.56
N ASP A 47 16.74 1.17 14.61
CA ASP A 47 16.63 2.62 14.84
C ASP A 47 17.29 3.42 13.71
N ASN A 48 18.42 2.95 13.18
CA ASN A 48 19.04 3.54 11.99
C ASN A 48 18.20 3.36 10.72
N LEU A 49 17.43 2.27 10.64
CA LEU A 49 16.52 1.99 9.54
C LEU A 49 15.24 2.84 9.65
N LEU A 50 14.69 2.98 10.85
CA LEU A 50 13.52 3.82 11.15
C LEU A 50 13.85 5.30 10.97
N ASN A 51 15.05 5.76 11.35
CA ASN A 51 15.52 7.11 11.07
C ASN A 51 15.73 7.37 9.56
N ARG A 52 16.04 6.33 8.77
CA ARG A 52 16.08 6.40 7.29
C ARG A 52 14.70 6.31 6.64
N LEU A 53 13.75 5.63 7.28
CA LEU A 53 12.36 5.49 6.86
C LEU A 53 11.47 6.63 7.34
N SER A 54 11.99 7.47 8.24
CA SER A 54 11.34 8.68 8.67
C SER A 54 10.97 9.48 7.42
N PRO A 55 9.68 9.78 7.19
CA PRO A 55 9.27 10.65 6.10
C PRO A 55 10.09 11.92 6.23
N GLN A 56 11.04 12.15 5.33
CA GLN A 56 11.52 13.50 5.16
C GLN A 56 10.29 14.27 4.74
N SER A 57 9.82 15.19 5.60
CA SER A 57 8.86 16.20 5.21
C SER A 57 9.45 16.83 3.95
N LEU A 58 8.86 16.51 2.80
CA LEU A 58 9.36 17.00 1.52
C LEU A 58 9.37 18.52 1.61
N SER A 59 10.57 19.09 1.61
CA SER A 59 10.76 20.54 1.62
C SER A 59 9.98 21.09 0.42
N HIS A 60 8.97 21.89 0.73
CA HIS A 60 8.05 22.50 -0.22
C HIS A 60 8.80 23.58 -1.03
N SER A 61 9.66 23.18 -1.95
CA SER A 61 10.43 24.10 -2.77
C SER A 61 10.99 23.42 -4.04
N GLY A 62 10.17 22.65 -4.74
CA GLY A 62 10.38 22.34 -6.16
C GLY A 62 9.32 23.08 -6.97
N PRO A 63 9.60 23.56 -8.19
CA PRO A 63 8.53 23.98 -9.09
C PRO A 63 7.62 22.76 -9.25
N GLU A 64 6.40 22.82 -8.71
CA GLU A 64 5.44 21.74 -8.84
C GLU A 64 5.26 21.49 -10.33
N GLU A 65 5.62 20.30 -10.80
CA GLU A 65 5.28 19.87 -12.15
C GLU A 65 3.77 19.64 -12.13
N ASP A 66 3.04 20.75 -12.32
CA ASP A 66 1.60 20.79 -12.15
C ASP A 66 0.93 19.90 -13.20
N ILE A 67 0.28 18.84 -12.74
CA ILE A 67 -0.56 17.99 -13.58
C ILE A 67 -1.75 18.85 -14.02
N SER A 68 -1.92 19.03 -15.33
CA SER A 68 -3.04 19.81 -15.84
C SER A 68 -4.38 19.15 -15.51
N ALA A 69 -5.45 19.94 -15.37
CA ALA A 69 -6.78 19.41 -15.07
C ALA A 69 -7.27 18.38 -16.11
N ALA A 70 -6.91 18.58 -17.39
CA ALA A 70 -7.25 17.64 -18.46
C ALA A 70 -6.52 16.30 -18.32
N GLU A 71 -5.23 16.33 -17.97
CA GLU A 71 -4.46 15.11 -17.70
C GLU A 71 -4.97 14.39 -16.46
N LEU A 72 -5.32 15.14 -15.42
CA LEU A 72 -5.87 14.60 -14.19
C LEU A 72 -7.21 13.88 -14.44
N SER A 73 -8.11 14.52 -15.20
CA SER A 73 -9.38 13.90 -15.62
C SER A 73 -9.17 12.65 -16.47
N THR A 74 -8.13 12.62 -17.29
CA THR A 74 -7.77 11.44 -18.11
C THR A 74 -7.33 10.29 -17.20
N LEU A 75 -6.44 10.57 -16.23
CA LEU A 75 -5.98 9.56 -15.26
C LEU A 75 -7.12 9.00 -14.41
N HIS A 76 -8.06 9.85 -13.98
CA HIS A 76 -9.26 9.38 -13.26
C HIS A 76 -10.09 8.43 -14.11
N SER A 77 -10.27 8.74 -15.39
CA SER A 77 -10.98 7.87 -16.32
C SER A 77 -10.27 6.51 -16.47
N HIS A 78 -8.95 6.50 -16.60
CA HIS A 78 -8.16 5.25 -16.63
C HIS A 78 -8.34 4.40 -15.37
N TYR A 79 -8.42 5.02 -14.18
CA TYR A 79 -8.74 4.30 -12.95
C TYR A 79 -10.12 3.63 -13.06
N PHE A 80 -11.17 4.38 -13.36
CA PHE A 80 -12.54 3.85 -13.39
C PHE A 80 -12.79 2.83 -14.49
N ASP A 81 -12.12 2.97 -15.63
CA ASP A 81 -12.37 2.13 -16.80
C ASP A 81 -11.58 0.81 -16.74
N SER A 82 -10.54 0.71 -15.90
CA SER A 82 -9.65 -0.46 -15.88
C SER A 82 -9.26 -0.93 -14.49
N PHE A 83 -8.81 -0.03 -13.63
CA PHE A 83 -8.25 -0.41 -12.34
C PHE A 83 -9.34 -0.64 -11.27
N TYR A 84 -10.51 -0.01 -11.44
CA TYR A 84 -11.67 -0.15 -10.57
C TYR A 84 -12.09 -1.60 -10.34
N PHE A 85 -11.99 -2.46 -11.36
CA PHE A 85 -12.33 -3.89 -11.23
C PHE A 85 -11.45 -4.64 -10.23
N SER A 86 -10.22 -4.17 -9.98
CA SER A 86 -9.33 -4.75 -8.97
C SER A 86 -9.62 -4.19 -7.57
N ILE A 87 -10.07 -2.93 -7.49
CA ILE A 87 -10.25 -2.19 -6.24
C ILE A 87 -11.55 -1.35 -6.30
N PRO A 88 -12.75 -1.97 -6.16
CA PRO A 88 -14.03 -1.31 -6.39
C PRO A 88 -14.64 -0.68 -5.13
N PHE A 89 -13.87 0.13 -4.38
CA PHE A 89 -14.36 0.77 -3.16
C PHE A 89 -14.73 2.26 -3.33
N LEU A 90 -14.46 2.85 -4.50
CA LEU A 90 -14.70 4.26 -4.78
C LEU A 90 -15.84 4.44 -5.79
N ASN A 91 -16.97 5.00 -5.38
CA ASN A 91 -18.06 5.29 -6.30
C ASN A 91 -17.70 6.47 -7.22
N ARG A 92 -17.87 6.30 -8.55
CA ARG A 92 -17.51 7.31 -9.56
C ARG A 92 -18.29 8.61 -9.41
N ASP A 93 -19.61 8.52 -9.22
CA ASP A 93 -20.46 9.71 -9.12
C ASP A 93 -20.15 10.52 -7.86
N ARG A 94 -19.95 9.85 -6.73
CA ARG A 94 -19.51 10.49 -5.47
C ARG A 94 -18.17 11.20 -5.66
N PHE A 95 -17.19 10.51 -6.25
CA PHE A 95 -15.87 11.06 -6.48
C PHE A 95 -15.91 12.34 -7.33
N LEU A 96 -16.66 12.33 -8.45
CA LEU A 96 -16.76 13.48 -9.35
C LEU A 96 -17.48 14.68 -8.71
N ALA A 97 -18.53 14.41 -7.92
CA ALA A 97 -19.26 15.45 -7.20
C ALA A 97 -18.37 16.14 -6.15
N GLU A 98 -17.57 15.36 -5.42
CA GLU A 98 -16.69 15.89 -4.37
C GLU A 98 -15.44 16.57 -4.96
N SER A 99 -14.88 16.05 -6.05
CA SER A 99 -13.68 16.62 -6.68
C SER A 99 -13.91 18.01 -7.29
N THR A 100 -15.15 18.33 -7.68
CA THR A 100 -15.52 19.62 -8.29
C THR A 100 -15.96 20.67 -7.27
N GLY A 101 -16.31 20.26 -6.04
CA GLY A 101 -16.91 21.11 -5.01
C GLY A 101 -15.93 21.94 -4.16
N GLY A 102 -14.63 21.98 -4.48
CA GLY A 102 -13.64 22.67 -3.65
C GLY A 102 -13.38 21.94 -2.33
N GLY A 103 -13.07 20.65 -2.41
CA GLY A 103 -12.89 19.78 -1.26
C GLY A 103 -11.66 20.10 -0.40
N GLY A 104 -11.73 19.72 0.88
CA GLY A 104 -10.61 19.84 1.81
C GLY A 104 -9.45 18.88 1.51
N PRO A 105 -8.40 18.88 2.35
CA PRO A 105 -7.19 18.08 2.11
C PRO A 105 -7.44 16.58 1.86
N ALA A 106 -8.46 15.99 2.49
CA ALA A 106 -8.86 14.59 2.27
C ALA A 106 -9.28 14.32 0.81
N VAL A 107 -10.10 15.22 0.24
CA VAL A 107 -10.56 15.11 -1.15
C VAL A 107 -9.39 15.32 -2.11
N SER A 108 -8.53 16.30 -1.85
CA SER A 108 -7.32 16.53 -2.65
C SER A 108 -6.40 15.31 -2.63
N ALA A 109 -6.18 14.71 -1.45
CA ALA A 109 -5.38 13.49 -1.32
C ALA A 109 -5.97 12.35 -2.17
N LEU A 110 -7.29 12.15 -2.09
CA LEU A 110 -7.98 11.14 -2.88
C LEU A 110 -7.90 11.42 -4.38
N VAL A 111 -8.06 12.66 -4.81
CA VAL A 111 -7.97 13.07 -6.23
C VAL A 111 -6.62 12.67 -6.84
N TYR A 112 -5.51 12.93 -6.15
CA TYR A 112 -4.19 12.55 -6.63
C TYR A 112 -3.91 11.05 -6.46
N ALA A 113 -4.44 10.40 -5.42
CA ALA A 113 -4.28 8.96 -5.22
C ALA A 113 -5.04 8.13 -6.29
N VAL A 114 -6.21 8.60 -6.73
CA VAL A 114 -6.94 8.01 -7.86
C VAL A 114 -6.19 8.23 -9.18
N ALA A 115 -5.60 9.40 -9.36
CA ALA A 115 -4.76 9.69 -10.52
C ALA A 115 -3.52 8.78 -10.56
N LEU A 116 -2.89 8.55 -9.40
CA LEU A 116 -1.78 7.61 -9.22
C LEU A 116 -2.19 6.17 -9.61
N ALA A 117 -3.38 5.73 -9.18
CA ALA A 117 -3.91 4.43 -9.60
C ALA A 117 -4.16 4.37 -11.12
N GLY A 118 -4.60 5.48 -11.72
CA GLY A 118 -4.73 5.63 -13.17
C GLY A 118 -3.39 5.55 -13.92
N CYS A 119 -2.28 6.00 -13.31
CA CYS A 119 -0.94 5.88 -13.88
C CYS A 119 -0.49 4.42 -14.05
N ALA A 120 -1.05 3.47 -13.28
CA ALA A 120 -0.72 2.04 -13.44
C ALA A 120 -1.02 1.50 -14.85
N HIS A 121 -1.91 2.17 -15.60
CA HIS A 121 -2.25 1.80 -16.98
C HIS A 121 -1.20 2.25 -18.01
N SER A 122 -0.34 3.23 -17.65
CA SER A 122 0.62 3.84 -18.57
C SER A 122 2.02 3.81 -17.97
N SER A 123 2.78 2.76 -18.28
CA SER A 123 4.22 2.66 -17.97
C SER A 123 5.09 3.71 -18.68
N LYS A 124 4.47 4.58 -19.49
CA LYS A 124 5.16 5.53 -20.37
C LYS A 124 5.64 6.80 -19.66
N ASP A 125 5.21 7.05 -18.42
CA ASP A 125 5.56 8.28 -17.72
C ASP A 125 5.77 8.07 -16.21
N PRO A 126 6.99 7.63 -15.81
CA PRO A 126 7.32 7.43 -14.40
C PRO A 126 7.32 8.74 -13.60
N ASN A 127 7.56 9.88 -14.26
CA ASN A 127 7.55 11.19 -13.60
C ASN A 127 6.14 11.52 -13.10
N ARG A 128 5.11 11.29 -13.93
CA ARG A 128 3.71 11.51 -13.54
C ARG A 128 3.28 10.65 -12.36
N GLN A 129 3.71 9.38 -12.31
CA GLN A 129 3.42 8.52 -11.17
C GLN A 129 4.06 9.08 -9.89
N SER A 130 5.33 9.47 -9.95
CA SER A 130 6.04 10.09 -8.83
C SER A 130 5.37 11.39 -8.35
N THR A 131 4.94 12.24 -9.28
CA THR A 131 4.25 13.49 -8.98
C THR A 131 2.89 13.24 -8.32
N CYS A 132 2.07 12.33 -8.86
CA CYS A 132 0.79 11.95 -8.25
C CYS A 132 0.97 11.39 -6.83
N TYR A 133 1.98 10.53 -6.63
CA TYR A 133 2.30 9.97 -5.33
C TYR A 133 2.68 11.05 -4.32
N SER A 134 3.59 11.95 -4.72
CA SER A 134 4.07 13.03 -3.85
C SER A 134 2.94 13.97 -3.46
N LEU A 135 2.09 14.39 -4.41
CA LEU A 135 0.93 15.24 -4.14
C LEU A 135 -0.08 14.54 -3.23
N ALA A 136 -0.44 13.28 -3.53
CA ALA A 136 -1.37 12.51 -2.71
C ALA A 136 -0.91 12.41 -1.26
N ARG A 137 0.38 12.12 -1.06
CA ARG A 137 1.00 12.03 0.26
C ARG A 137 1.00 13.39 0.98
N ASN A 138 1.40 14.47 0.32
CA ASN A 138 1.43 15.81 0.92
C ASN A 138 0.05 16.25 1.42
N TYR A 139 -1.00 15.98 0.63
CA TYR A 139 -2.38 16.26 1.05
C TYR A 139 -2.88 15.32 2.16
N ALA A 140 -2.45 14.06 2.15
CA ALA A 140 -2.74 13.11 3.23
C ALA A 140 -2.10 13.58 4.56
N GLU A 141 -0.82 13.95 4.55
CA GLU A 141 -0.10 14.48 5.71
C GLU A 141 -0.72 15.81 6.20
N LYS A 142 -1.20 16.66 5.28
CA LYS A 142 -1.98 17.86 5.64
C LYS A 142 -3.31 17.48 6.30
N CYS A 143 -4.04 16.51 5.75
CA CYS A 143 -5.30 16.04 6.29
C CYS A 143 -5.16 15.47 7.70
N GLU A 144 -4.10 14.69 7.95
CA GLU A 144 -3.77 14.17 9.28
C GLU A 144 -3.52 15.30 10.28
N ARG A 145 -2.68 16.28 9.92
CA ARG A 145 -2.39 17.45 10.78
C ARG A 145 -3.63 18.29 11.10
N ASP A 146 -4.55 18.39 10.14
CA ASP A 146 -5.81 19.14 10.29
C ASP A 146 -6.89 18.33 11.06
N GLY A 147 -6.57 17.11 11.51
CA GLY A 147 -7.48 16.26 12.29
C GLY A 147 -8.53 15.50 11.45
N GLY A 148 -8.32 15.38 10.14
CA GLY A 148 -9.23 14.75 9.18
C GLY A 148 -9.26 13.22 9.19
N LEU A 149 -8.80 12.57 10.26
CA LEU A 149 -8.67 11.09 10.34
C LEU A 149 -10.00 10.34 10.18
N ASN A 150 -11.13 10.99 10.48
CA ASN A 150 -12.46 10.41 10.36
C ASN A 150 -13.08 10.59 8.96
N ASP A 151 -12.37 11.20 8.01
CA ASP A 151 -12.85 11.41 6.65
C ASP A 151 -12.66 10.13 5.81
N ILE A 152 -13.74 9.67 5.19
CA ILE A 152 -13.71 8.48 4.33
C ILE A 152 -12.80 8.67 3.12
N ASN A 153 -12.69 9.89 2.59
CA ASN A 153 -11.81 10.20 1.47
C ASN A 153 -10.34 10.07 1.87
N PHE A 154 -10.02 10.43 3.11
CA PHE A 154 -8.67 10.24 3.64
C PHE A 154 -8.32 8.75 3.74
N VAL A 155 -9.21 7.93 4.33
CA VAL A 155 -9.00 6.47 4.40
C VAL A 155 -8.85 5.86 3.01
N GLN A 156 -9.68 6.25 2.05
CA GLN A 156 -9.60 5.77 0.67
C GLN A 156 -8.31 6.22 -0.03
N ALA A 157 -7.86 7.45 0.21
CA ALA A 157 -6.60 7.94 -0.29
C ALA A 157 -5.43 7.10 0.24
N LEU A 158 -5.41 6.80 1.54
CA LEU A 158 -4.37 5.96 2.16
C LEU A 158 -4.32 4.55 1.57
N LEU A 159 -5.48 3.93 1.27
CA LEU A 159 -5.54 2.62 0.63
C LEU A 159 -4.92 2.63 -0.77
N PHE A 160 -5.13 3.70 -1.54
CA PHE A 160 -4.49 3.87 -2.84
C PHE A 160 -3.00 4.14 -2.71
N ILE A 161 -2.60 5.06 -1.83
CA ILE A 161 -1.20 5.42 -1.61
C ILE A 161 -0.40 4.19 -1.16
N GLY A 162 -0.90 3.43 -0.18
CA GLY A 162 -0.19 2.27 0.38
C GLY A 162 0.02 1.11 -0.60
N ARG A 163 -0.65 1.12 -1.77
CA ARG A 163 -0.39 0.16 -2.84
C ARG A 163 0.91 0.45 -3.59
N PHE A 164 1.30 1.72 -3.70
CA PHE A 164 2.41 2.20 -4.54
C PHE A 164 3.60 2.61 -3.69
#